data_AF-A0A849QVM1-F1
#
_entry.id   AF-A0A849QVM1-F1
#
_cell.length_a   1.000
_cell.length_b   1.000
_cell.length_c   1.000
_cell.angle_alpha   90.00
_cell.angle_beta   90.00
_cell.angle_gamma   90.00
#
_symmetry.space_group_name_H-M   'P 1'
#
loop_
_entity.id
_entity.type
_entity.pdbx_description
1 polymer ?
#
loop_
_entity_poly.entity_id
_entity_poly.type
_entity_poly.pdbx_seq_one_letter_code
_entity_poly.pdbx_strand_id
1 'polypeptide(L)'
;MYGRIREVVGKVKLMIWVGMLIFLAGMVIMGAYSLYPLFNQEVGEFTILFGIKLSMALMGVGAVIILISMCFERYTEWKRMKEEISEEELRP
;
A
#
# COMPACT_ATOMS: atom_id res chain seq x y z
N MET A 1 1.53 27.05 -8.63
CA MET A 1 2.33 25.95 -8.04
C MET A 1 1.52 25.13 -7.02
N TYR A 2 0.77 25.79 -6.13
CA TYR A 2 -0.06 25.17 -5.08
C TYR A 2 -1.10 24.12 -5.56
N GLY A 3 -1.80 24.37 -6.68
CA GLY A 3 -2.81 23.44 -7.22
C GLY A 3 -2.24 22.07 -7.65
N ARG A 4 -1.02 22.06 -8.20
CA ARG A 4 -0.34 20.83 -8.66
C ARG A 4 0.08 19.93 -7.51
N ILE A 5 0.48 20.51 -6.37
CA ILE A 5 0.88 19.77 -5.16
C ILE A 5 -0.34 19.10 -4.52
N ARG A 6 -1.48 19.81 -4.44
CA ARG A 6 -2.73 19.26 -3.88
C ARG A 6 -3.25 18.07 -4.70
N GLU A 7 -3.12 18.12 -6.02
CA GLU A 7 -3.49 17.01 -6.91
C GLU A 7 -2.60 15.77 -6.70
N VAL A 8 -1.29 15.97 -6.51
CA VAL A 8 -0.34 14.88 -6.24
C VAL A 8 -0.63 14.21 -4.90
N VAL A 9 -0.89 14.98 -3.84
CA VAL A 9 -1.26 14.43 -2.52
C VAL A 9 -2.54 13.60 -2.60
N GLY A 10 -3.55 14.06 -3.34
CA GLY A 10 -4.78 13.30 -3.56
C GLY A 10 -4.54 11.95 -4.26
N LYS A 11 -3.69 11.94 -5.29
CA LYS A 11 -3.31 10.71 -6.01
C LYS A 11 -2.52 9.75 -5.14
N VAL A 12 -1.55 10.23 -4.36
CA VAL A 12 -0.76 9.41 -3.43
C VAL A 12 -1.66 8.76 -2.38
N LYS A 13 -2.59 9.52 -1.80
CA LYS A 13 -3.55 8.98 -0.84
C LYS A 13 -4.41 7.87 -1.45
N LEU A 14 -4.87 8.05 -2.69
CA LEU A 14 -5.62 7.02 -3.42
C LEU A 14 -4.75 5.78 -3.66
N MET A 15 -3.48 5.93 -4.03
CA MET A 15 -2.55 4.80 -4.20
C MET A 15 -2.31 4.02 -2.90
N ILE A 16 -2.26 4.69 -1.74
CA ILE A 16 -2.21 4.02 -0.43
C ILE A 16 -3.45 3.17 -0.21
N TRP A 17 -4.65 3.70 -0.48
CA TRP A 17 -5.90 2.93 -0.38
C TRP A 17 -5.91 1.72 -1.31
N VAL A 18 -5.47 1.88 -2.56
CA VAL A 18 -5.36 0.76 -3.52
C VAL A 18 -4.38 -0.30 -3.00
N GLY A 19 -3.19 0.11 -2.54
CA GLY A 19 -2.21 -0.80 -1.95
C GLY A 19 -2.74 -1.55 -0.73
N MET A 20 -3.48 -0.86 0.15
CA MET A 20 -4.13 -1.49 1.32
C MET A 20 -5.17 -2.52 0.91
N LEU A 21 -6.02 -2.23 -0.08
CA LEU A 21 -7.03 -3.17 -0.55
C LEU A 21 -6.40 -4.44 -1.14
N ILE A 22 -5.33 -4.30 -1.93
CA ILE A 22 -4.59 -5.43 -2.50
C ILE A 22 -3.93 -6.26 -1.38
N PHE A 23 -3.33 -5.60 -0.40
CA PHE A 23 -2.71 -6.26 0.74
C PHE A 23 -3.73 -7.06 1.57
N LEU A 24 -4.87 -6.44 1.88
CA LEU A 24 -5.97 -7.07 2.61
C LEU A 24 -6.56 -8.26 1.85
N ALA A 25 -6.75 -8.13 0.53
CA ALA A 25 -7.19 -9.25 -0.29
C ALA A 25 -6.22 -10.43 -0.21
N GLY A 26 -4.91 -10.16 -0.26
CA GLY A 26 -3.88 -11.18 -0.02
C GLY A 26 -4.02 -11.86 1.34
N MET A 27 -4.23 -11.10 2.42
CA MET A 27 -4.44 -11.67 3.76
C MET A 27 -5.70 -12.56 3.84
N VAL A 28 -6.80 -12.13 3.23
CA VAL A 28 -8.04 -12.92 3.21
C VAL A 28 -7.85 -14.23 2.44
N ILE A 29 -7.17 -14.19 1.29
CA ILE A 29 -6.85 -15.39 0.50
C ILE A 29 -5.95 -16.32 1.31
N MET A 30 -4.92 -15.80 1.98
CA MET A 30 -4.05 -16.59 2.85
C MET A 30 -4.88 -17.30 3.93
N GLY A 31 -5.71 -16.56 4.67
CA GLY A 31 -6.56 -17.12 5.72
C GLY A 31 -7.49 -18.21 5.19
N ALA A 32 -8.11 -17.98 4.03
CA ALA A 32 -8.97 -18.97 3.38
C ALA A 32 -8.21 -20.26 3.03
N TYR A 33 -7.06 -20.16 2.33
CA TYR A 33 -6.28 -21.34 1.93
C TYR A 33 -5.57 -22.04 3.09
N SER A 34 -5.26 -21.33 4.18
CA SER A 34 -4.71 -21.94 5.40
C SER A 34 -5.78 -22.70 6.21
N LEU A 35 -7.03 -22.22 6.21
CA LEU A 35 -8.14 -22.86 6.92
C LEU A 35 -8.83 -23.95 6.10
N TYR A 36 -8.78 -23.87 4.77
CA TYR A 36 -9.45 -24.82 3.87
C TYR A 36 -9.15 -26.31 4.16
N PRO A 37 -7.90 -26.73 4.47
CA PRO A 37 -7.58 -28.13 4.75
C PRO A 37 -8.26 -28.67 6.02
N LEU A 38 -8.66 -27.80 6.95
CA LEU A 38 -9.37 -28.21 8.17
C LEU A 38 -10.78 -28.69 7.86
N PHE A 39 -11.40 -28.15 6.80
CA PHE A 39 -12.77 -28.47 6.41
C PHE A 39 -12.84 -29.45 5.23
N ASN A 40 -11.75 -29.59 4.48
CA ASN A 40 -11.73 -30.38 3.26
C ASN A 40 -10.35 -31.02 3.06
N GLN A 41 -10.18 -32.23 3.59
CA GLN A 41 -8.89 -32.93 3.64
C GLN A 41 -8.49 -33.57 2.31
N GLU A 42 -9.42 -33.72 1.36
CA GLU A 42 -9.16 -34.32 0.04
C GLU A 42 -8.51 -33.34 -0.95
N VAL A 43 -8.29 -32.09 -0.52
CA VAL A 43 -7.77 -31.04 -1.38
C VAL A 43 -6.28 -31.26 -1.58
N GLY A 44 -5.88 -31.38 -2.85
CA GLY A 44 -4.49 -31.59 -3.20
C GLY A 44 -3.57 -30.50 -2.65
N GLU A 45 -2.44 -30.93 -2.07
CA GLU A 45 -1.39 -30.07 -1.51
C GLU A 45 -0.96 -28.97 -2.48
N PHE A 46 -0.90 -29.28 -3.79
CA PHE A 46 -0.58 -28.34 -4.85
C PHE A 46 -1.49 -27.10 -4.85
N THR A 47 -2.79 -27.27 -4.69
CA THR A 47 -3.78 -26.18 -4.70
C THR A 47 -3.60 -25.25 -3.50
N ILE A 48 -3.34 -25.83 -2.33
CA ILE A 48 -3.08 -25.09 -1.09
C ILE A 48 -1.79 -24.28 -1.22
N LEU A 49 -0.72 -24.92 -1.69
CA LEU A 49 0.59 -24.29 -1.86
C LEU A 49 0.54 -23.16 -2.90
N PHE A 50 -0.23 -23.35 -3.97
CA PHE A 50 -0.47 -22.32 -4.97
C PHE A 50 -1.22 -21.12 -4.39
N GLY A 51 -2.30 -21.35 -3.64
CA GLY A 51 -3.07 -20.29 -2.98
C GLY A 51 -2.23 -19.47 -1.99
N ILE A 52 -1.37 -20.13 -1.21
CA ILE A 52 -0.43 -19.49 -0.28
C ILE A 52 0.65 -18.68 -1.02
N LYS A 53 1.20 -19.19 -2.11
CA LYS A 53 2.18 -18.44 -2.92
C LYS A 53 1.56 -17.20 -3.57
N LEU A 54 0.34 -17.35 -4.10
CA LEU A 54 -0.40 -16.25 -4.71
C LEU A 54 -0.73 -15.16 -3.69
N SER A 55 -1.17 -15.54 -2.48
CA SER A 55 -1.47 -14.58 -1.41
C SER A 55 -0.21 -13.82 -0.96
N MET A 56 0.93 -14.51 -0.79
CA MET A 56 2.21 -13.83 -0.50
C MET A 56 2.60 -12.84 -1.58
N ALA A 57 2.42 -13.18 -2.86
CA ALA A 57 2.73 -12.28 -3.96
C ALA A 57 1.83 -11.02 -3.93
N LEU A 58 0.52 -11.20 -3.71
CA LEU A 58 -0.43 -10.08 -3.58
C LEU A 58 -0.10 -9.17 -2.39
N MET A 59 0.20 -9.75 -1.24
CA MET A 59 0.63 -8.99 -0.06
C MET A 59 1.95 -8.24 -0.33
N GLY A 60 2.92 -8.88 -0.98
CA GLY A 60 4.17 -8.23 -1.37
C GLY A 60 3.95 -7.02 -2.27
N VAL A 61 3.14 -7.16 -3.31
CA VAL A 61 2.79 -6.06 -4.23
C VAL A 61 2.07 -4.93 -3.49
N GLY A 62 1.06 -5.27 -2.67
CA GLY A 62 0.33 -4.28 -1.87
C GLY A 62 1.23 -3.51 -0.92
N ALA A 63 2.14 -4.20 -0.22
CA ALA A 63 3.10 -3.59 0.70
C ALA A 63 4.07 -2.65 -0.02
N VAL A 64 4.60 -3.05 -1.18
CA VAL A 64 5.50 -2.21 -1.99
C VAL A 64 4.81 -0.93 -2.46
N ILE A 65 3.55 -1.03 -2.92
CA ILE A 65 2.77 0.16 -3.32
C ILE A 65 2.59 1.13 -2.15
N ILE A 66 2.26 0.61 -0.96
CA ILE A 66 2.11 1.43 0.26
C ILE A 66 3.43 2.12 0.60
N LEU A 67 4.54 1.37 0.67
CA LEU A 67 5.84 1.91 1.04
C LEU A 67 6.29 3.01 0.08
N ILE A 68 6.18 2.79 -1.23
CA ILE A 68 6.51 3.79 -2.24
C ILE A 68 5.63 5.03 -2.05
N SER A 69 4.33 4.85 -1.86
CA SER A 69 3.40 5.96 -1.66
C SER A 69 3.71 6.78 -0.41
N MET A 70 4.04 6.13 0.71
CA MET A 70 4.46 6.81 1.94
C MET A 70 5.77 7.58 1.78
N CYS A 71 6.74 7.03 1.02
CA CYS A 71 7.98 7.75 0.69
C CYS A 71 7.69 9.04 -0.10
N PHE A 72 6.77 8.99 -1.07
CA PHE A 72 6.35 10.18 -1.81
C PHE A 72 5.64 11.20 -0.92
N GLU A 73 4.69 10.75 -0.09
CA GLU A 73 3.98 11.62 0.86
C GLU A 73 4.98 12.36 1.76
N ARG A 74 5.93 11.64 2.34
CA ARG A 74 6.97 12.19 3.21
C ARG A 74 7.88 13.19 2.48
N TYR A 75 8.22 12.91 1.22
CA TYR A 75 9.02 13.83 0.41
C TYR A 75 8.27 15.13 0.13
N THR A 76 6.97 15.05 -0.21
CA THR A 76 6.13 16.24 -0.41
C THR A 76 5.96 17.05 0.88
N GLU A 77 5.76 16.39 2.02
CA GLU A 77 5.69 17.08 3.32
C GLU A 77 7.00 17.83 3.63
N TRP A 78 8.14 17.17 3.43
CA TRP A 78 9.44 17.80 3.65
C TRP A 78 9.67 19.02 2.76
N LYS A 79 9.26 18.96 1.48
CA LYS A 79 9.29 20.12 0.59
C LYS A 79 8.40 21.26 1.08
N ARG A 80 7.19 20.96 1.55
CA ARG A 80 6.26 21.98 2.07
C ARG A 80 6.84 22.68 3.29
N MET A 81 7.41 21.93 4.24
CA MET A 81 8.07 22.52 5.41
C MET A 81 9.22 23.46 5.02
N LYS A 82 10.00 23.12 4.00
CA LYS A 82 11.08 24.02 3.52
C LYS A 82 10.56 25.26 2.79
N GLU A 83 9.47 25.15 2.03
CA GLU A 83 8.87 26.29 1.34
C GLU A 83 8.18 27.26 2.33
N GLU A 84 7.45 26.72 3.31
CA GLU A 84 6.75 27.52 4.35
C GLU A 84 7.74 28.29 5.26
N ILE A 85 8.88 27.70 5.63
CA ILE A 85 9.93 28.41 6.42
C ILE A 85 10.52 29.59 5.61
N SER A 86 10.68 29.44 4.29
CA SER A 86 11.22 30.53 3.46
C SER A 86 10.26 31.71 3.30
N GLU A 87 8.94 31.50 3.38
CA GLU A 87 7.97 32.60 3.31
C GLU A 87 7.81 33.34 4.64
N GLU A 88 7.93 32.64 5.78
CA GLU A 88 7.84 33.26 7.11
C GLU A 88 9.13 34.00 7.51
N GLU A 89 10.33 33.54 7.12
CA GLU A 89 11.58 34.28 7.36
C GLU A 89 11.80 35.46 6.40
N LEU A 90 11.08 35.55 5.27
CA LEU A 90 11.20 36.66 4.30
C LEU A 90 10.29 37.85 4.62
N ARG A 91 9.38 37.75 5.59
CA ARG A 91 8.58 38.90 6.01
C ARG A 91 9.34 39.65 7.12
N PRO A 92 9.75 40.90 6.87
CA PRO A 92 10.41 41.73 7.88
C PRO A 92 9.46 42.08 9.04
#